data_AF-A0AB32X0S9-F1
#
_entry.id   AF-A0AB32X0S9-F1
#
_cell.length_a   1.000
_cell.length_b   1.000
_cell.length_c   1.000
_cell.angle_alpha   90.00
_cell.angle_beta   90.00
_cell.angle_gamma   90.00
#
_symmetry.space_group_name_H-M   'P 1'
#
loop_
_entity.id
_entity.type
_entity.pdbx_description
1 polymer ?
#
loop_
_entity_poly.entity_id
_entity_poly.type
_entity_poly.pdbx_seq_one_letter_code
_entity_poly.pdbx_strand_id
1 'polypeptide(L)'
;MLKLKDLDNLDDGGLWEKLKKESEVGTHDESQRQNKLYVMVLLGFIDYCARKKKKMIVEKKGIKRRFRTGFGSKSPSVEEENEDYWIREQKKQKTSDGKKQKPGSGKKQKQKHKTGSEKKQNQRKGTDPFTELTALGLEPPPDMPQAFKNRIENLGGTDIKLVTQKFIKPTDLNPGHNRLSMTLKQVRSKFLSEAEDEKLKNNQGMDVILVEPCLEVSRVHLTKWLIGGSFAYVFKTQWNQIVRNNADTLKPEAVVQIWSFRVGPESQLGFAMIKVKDAKEVSEIN
;
A
#
# COMPACT_ATOMS: atom_id res chain seq x y z
N MET A 1 -12.10 -3.58 -29.00
CA MET A 1 -13.52 -3.23 -28.79
C MET A 1 -14.26 -4.55 -28.63
N LEU A 2 -14.83 -4.83 -27.44
CA LEU A 2 -15.58 -6.07 -27.20
C LEU A 2 -16.85 -6.08 -28.07
N LYS A 3 -17.18 -7.21 -28.69
CA LYS A 3 -18.40 -7.36 -29.48
C LYS A 3 -19.52 -7.86 -28.58
N LEU A 4 -20.76 -7.47 -28.87
CA LEU A 4 -21.92 -7.81 -28.03
C LEU A 4 -22.11 -9.33 -27.86
N LYS A 5 -21.69 -10.11 -28.87
CA LYS A 5 -21.71 -11.58 -28.89
C LYS A 5 -20.76 -12.24 -27.87
N ASP A 6 -19.77 -11.49 -27.37
CA ASP A 6 -18.76 -12.01 -26.43
C ASP A 6 -19.32 -12.06 -24.97
N LEU A 7 -20.53 -11.52 -24.75
CA LEU A 7 -21.18 -11.39 -23.43
C LEU A 7 -22.33 -12.38 -23.18
N ASP A 8 -22.76 -13.13 -24.20
CA ASP A 8 -23.95 -14.01 -24.12
C ASP A 8 -23.74 -15.27 -23.25
N ASN A 9 -22.53 -15.49 -22.71
CA ASN A 9 -22.16 -16.64 -21.89
C ASN A 9 -21.92 -16.31 -20.39
N LEU A 10 -22.24 -15.10 -19.92
CA LEU A 10 -22.19 -14.79 -18.48
C LEU A 10 -23.48 -15.22 -17.77
N ASP A 11 -23.40 -16.22 -16.89
CA ASP A 11 -24.47 -16.51 -15.93
C ASP A 11 -24.46 -15.46 -14.80
N ASP A 12 -25.36 -14.49 -14.92
CA ASP A 12 -25.59 -13.44 -13.91
C ASP A 12 -26.97 -13.55 -13.22
N GLY A 13 -27.64 -14.70 -13.37
CA GLY A 13 -29.00 -14.90 -12.87
C GLY A 13 -30.10 -14.25 -13.73
N GLY A 14 -29.81 -13.93 -15.00
CA GLY A 14 -30.78 -13.40 -15.96
C GLY A 14 -30.95 -11.87 -15.90
N LEU A 15 -30.02 -11.16 -15.27
CA LEU A 15 -30.00 -9.71 -15.24
C LEU A 15 -29.57 -9.15 -16.61
N TRP A 16 -28.62 -9.80 -17.27
CA TRP A 16 -28.11 -9.45 -18.60
C TRP A 16 -29.22 -9.49 -19.66
N GLU A 17 -29.95 -10.60 -19.76
CA GLU A 17 -31.04 -10.76 -20.72
C GLU A 17 -32.18 -9.74 -20.50
N LYS A 18 -32.44 -9.34 -19.25
CA LYS A 18 -33.38 -8.25 -18.96
C LYS A 18 -32.86 -6.89 -19.44
N LEU A 19 -31.61 -6.56 -19.16
CA LEU A 19 -30.98 -5.30 -19.61
C LEU A 19 -30.86 -5.22 -21.14
N LYS A 20 -30.51 -6.33 -21.78
CA LYS A 20 -30.45 -6.51 -23.24
C LYS A 20 -31.81 -6.24 -23.87
N LYS A 21 -32.87 -6.90 -23.39
CA LYS A 21 -34.26 -6.67 -23.83
C LYS A 21 -34.74 -5.24 -23.60
N GLU A 22 -34.43 -4.63 -22.46
CA GLU A 22 -34.76 -3.22 -22.19
C GLU A 22 -33.98 -2.24 -23.10
N SER A 23 -32.75 -2.58 -23.49
CA SER A 23 -31.93 -1.78 -24.42
C SER A 23 -32.50 -1.79 -25.85
N GLU A 24 -33.05 -2.92 -26.31
CA GLU A 24 -33.61 -3.11 -27.65
C GLU A 24 -34.95 -2.39 -27.89
N VAL A 25 -35.70 -2.08 -26.83
CA VAL A 25 -36.99 -1.36 -26.94
C VAL A 25 -36.79 0.08 -27.45
N GLY A 26 -37.46 0.41 -28.55
CA GLY A 26 -37.64 1.78 -29.04
C GLY A 26 -36.61 2.30 -30.04
N THR A 27 -35.65 1.49 -30.51
CA THR A 27 -34.67 1.92 -31.52
C THR A 27 -34.14 0.74 -32.35
N HIS A 28 -33.92 0.96 -33.65
CA HIS A 28 -33.28 0.02 -34.59
C HIS A 28 -31.81 0.35 -34.88
N ASP A 29 -31.26 1.45 -34.34
CA ASP A 29 -29.85 1.80 -34.52
C ASP A 29 -28.96 1.10 -33.48
N GLU A 30 -28.01 0.31 -33.97
CA GLU A 30 -27.11 -0.48 -33.13
C GLU A 30 -26.15 0.39 -32.30
N SER A 31 -25.75 1.56 -32.77
CA SER A 31 -24.92 2.50 -31.99
C SER A 31 -25.69 3.08 -30.81
N GLN A 32 -26.97 3.43 -31.01
CA GLN A 32 -27.85 3.89 -29.94
C GLN A 32 -28.12 2.78 -28.91
N ARG A 33 -28.34 1.54 -29.35
CA ARG A 33 -28.50 0.38 -28.46
C ARG A 33 -27.27 0.16 -27.58
N GLN A 34 -26.07 0.21 -28.16
CA GLN A 34 -24.80 0.07 -27.43
C GLN A 34 -24.62 1.20 -26.40
N ASN A 35 -24.85 2.46 -26.77
CA ASN A 35 -24.77 3.59 -25.85
C ASN A 35 -25.81 3.50 -24.71
N LYS A 36 -27.06 3.13 -25.02
CA LYS A 36 -28.12 2.93 -24.02
C LYS A 36 -27.76 1.82 -23.03
N LEU A 37 -27.26 0.68 -23.53
CA LEU A 37 -26.80 -0.44 -22.69
C LEU A 37 -25.61 -0.03 -21.80
N TYR A 38 -24.63 0.68 -22.35
CA TYR A 38 -23.47 1.19 -21.60
C TYR A 38 -23.90 2.12 -20.45
N VAL A 39 -24.83 3.05 -20.71
CA VAL A 39 -25.41 3.92 -19.68
C VAL A 39 -26.15 3.13 -18.60
N MET A 40 -26.97 2.14 -18.99
CA MET A 40 -27.69 1.30 -18.02
C MET A 40 -26.74 0.48 -17.13
N VAL A 41 -25.70 -0.13 -17.70
CA VAL A 41 -24.68 -0.88 -16.96
C VAL A 41 -23.87 0.03 -16.02
N LEU A 42 -23.45 1.21 -16.48
CA LEU A 42 -22.74 2.18 -15.63
C LEU A 42 -23.59 2.65 -14.45
N LEU A 43 -24.85 3.02 -14.69
CA LEU A 43 -25.76 3.45 -13.62
C LEU A 43 -26.02 2.32 -12.60
N GLY A 44 -26.21 1.09 -13.08
CA GLY A 44 -26.35 -0.09 -12.22
C GLY A 44 -25.10 -0.36 -11.36
N PHE A 45 -23.91 -0.20 -11.95
CA PHE A 45 -22.63 -0.34 -11.23
C PHE A 45 -22.44 0.77 -10.19
N ILE A 46 -22.74 2.02 -10.53
CA ILE A 46 -22.68 3.17 -9.61
C ILE A 46 -23.62 2.95 -8.42
N ASP A 47 -24.86 2.51 -8.64
CA ASP A 47 -25.82 2.22 -7.56
C ASP A 47 -25.42 0.98 -6.75
N TYR A 48 -24.85 -0.06 -7.37
CA TYR A 48 -24.24 -1.18 -6.63
C TYR A 48 -23.10 -0.69 -5.69
N CYS A 49 -22.18 0.14 -6.20
CA CYS A 49 -21.11 0.74 -5.40
C CYS A 49 -21.65 1.63 -4.27
N ALA A 50 -22.66 2.45 -4.54
CA ALA A 50 -23.33 3.29 -3.54
C ALA A 50 -24.01 2.45 -2.44
N ARG A 51 -24.77 1.41 -2.82
CA ARG A 51 -25.41 0.47 -1.88
C ARG A 51 -24.40 -0.29 -1.04
N LYS A 52 -23.29 -0.76 -1.63
CA LYS A 52 -22.20 -1.45 -0.92
C LYS A 52 -21.51 -0.52 0.09
N LYS A 53 -21.25 0.74 -0.29
CA LYS A 53 -20.72 1.79 0.61
C LYS A 53 -21.70 2.08 1.75
N LYS A 54 -23.00 2.21 1.47
CA LYS A 54 -24.06 2.44 2.47
C LYS A 54 -24.19 1.26 3.44
N LYS A 55 -24.13 0.01 2.96
CA LYS A 55 -24.16 -1.21 3.79
C LYS A 55 -22.99 -1.22 4.80
N MET A 56 -21.76 -0.98 4.34
CA MET A 56 -20.59 -0.90 5.23
C MET A 56 -20.69 0.22 6.28
N ILE A 57 -21.32 1.35 5.95
CA ILE A 57 -21.55 2.45 6.91
C ILE A 57 -22.60 2.06 7.95
N VAL A 58 -23.70 1.41 7.54
CA VAL A 58 -24.76 0.93 8.45
C VAL A 58 -24.22 -0.15 9.39
N GLU A 59 -23.40 -1.06 8.89
CA GLU A 59 -22.77 -2.14 9.67
C GLU A 59 -21.81 -1.58 10.74
N LYS A 60 -20.95 -0.63 10.38
CA LYS A 60 -20.10 0.12 11.34
C LYS A 60 -20.92 0.88 12.40
N LYS A 61 -22.07 1.45 12.04
CA LYS A 61 -23.00 2.09 12.99
C LYS A 61 -23.79 1.08 13.85
N GLY A 62 -24.06 -0.11 13.33
CA GLY A 62 -24.68 -1.22 14.07
C GLY A 62 -23.79 -1.74 15.18
N ILE A 63 -22.50 -1.92 14.89
CA ILE A 63 -21.48 -2.36 15.86
C ILE A 63 -21.35 -1.34 17.00
N LYS A 64 -21.23 -0.03 16.70
CA LYS A 64 -21.14 1.01 17.75
C LYS A 64 -22.39 1.10 18.67
N ARG A 65 -23.57 0.65 18.23
CA ARG A 65 -24.80 0.69 19.05
C ARG A 65 -24.91 -0.41 20.10
N ARG A 66 -24.22 -1.55 19.96
CA ARG A 66 -24.22 -2.62 20.98
C ARG A 66 -23.36 -2.34 22.21
N PHE A 67 -22.52 -1.30 22.18
CA PHE A 67 -21.53 -1.00 23.21
C PHE A 67 -21.83 0.23 24.07
N ARG A 68 -23.04 0.83 23.98
CA ARG A 68 -23.32 2.10 24.68
C ARG A 68 -24.62 2.11 25.49
N THR A 69 -24.55 1.54 26.68
CA THR A 69 -25.41 1.88 27.82
C THR A 69 -24.53 2.39 28.96
N GLY A 70 -24.65 3.68 29.31
CA GLY A 70 -23.95 4.29 30.45
C GLY A 70 -23.15 5.56 30.12
N PHE A 71 -23.67 6.69 30.58
CA PHE A 71 -22.99 7.96 30.92
C PHE A 71 -22.13 8.73 29.89
N GLY A 72 -22.43 10.04 29.78
CA GLY A 72 -21.41 11.07 30.09
C GLY A 72 -20.64 11.74 28.95
N SER A 73 -21.32 12.47 28.08
CA SER A 73 -20.89 13.75 27.46
C SER A 73 -19.40 14.13 27.36
N LYS A 74 -18.76 13.79 26.22
CA LYS A 74 -18.13 14.72 25.24
C LYS A 74 -17.43 13.87 24.15
N SER A 75 -17.39 14.35 22.90
CA SER A 75 -16.85 13.58 21.76
C SER A 75 -15.59 14.23 21.21
N PRO A 76 -14.41 13.58 21.31
CA PRO A 76 -13.24 13.91 20.49
C PRO A 76 -13.36 13.27 19.09
N SER A 77 -12.51 13.71 18.17
CA SER A 77 -12.43 13.20 16.79
C SER A 77 -11.83 11.79 16.72
N VAL A 78 -12.31 10.99 15.75
CA VAL A 78 -11.97 9.56 15.56
C VAL A 78 -10.49 9.29 15.22
N GLU A 79 -9.69 10.35 15.04
CA GLU A 79 -8.27 10.26 14.71
C GLU A 79 -7.38 10.18 15.97
N GLU A 80 -7.77 10.81 17.08
CA GLU A 80 -7.01 10.80 18.35
C GLU A 80 -7.05 9.43 19.05
N GLU A 81 -8.21 8.74 19.03
CA GLU A 81 -8.40 7.45 19.72
C GLU A 81 -7.44 6.33 19.23
N ASN A 82 -6.94 6.43 17.99
CA ASN A 82 -6.00 5.44 17.44
C ASN A 82 -4.54 5.69 17.84
N GLU A 83 -4.10 6.94 17.96
CA GLU A 83 -2.73 7.25 18.35
C GLU A 83 -2.49 6.93 19.82
N ASP A 84 -3.46 7.28 20.68
CA ASP A 84 -3.40 7.03 22.13
C ASP A 84 -3.28 5.53 22.46
N TYR A 85 -3.93 4.66 21.68
CA TYR A 85 -3.81 3.20 21.81
C TYR A 85 -2.36 2.72 21.54
N TRP A 86 -1.73 3.20 20.47
CA TRP A 86 -0.35 2.81 20.12
C TRP A 86 0.70 3.40 21.06
N ILE A 87 0.50 4.63 21.55
CA ILE A 87 1.39 5.27 22.54
C ILE A 87 1.38 4.49 23.87
N ARG A 88 0.20 4.01 24.30
CA ARG A 88 0.04 3.27 25.56
C ARG A 88 0.73 1.91 25.52
N GLU A 89 0.71 1.23 24.38
CA GLU A 89 1.35 -0.08 24.22
C GLU A 89 2.89 0.03 24.15
N GLN A 90 3.44 1.13 23.63
CA GLN A 90 4.88 1.39 23.71
C GLN A 90 5.36 1.73 25.15
N LYS A 91 4.55 2.41 25.96
CA LYS A 91 4.92 2.69 27.36
C LYS A 91 5.04 1.41 28.21
N LYS A 92 4.19 0.40 27.98
CA LYS A 92 4.29 -0.91 28.66
C LYS A 92 5.58 -1.68 28.36
N GLN A 93 6.21 -1.45 27.21
CA GLN A 93 7.46 -2.11 26.83
C GLN A 93 8.73 -1.37 27.31
N LYS A 94 8.61 -0.17 27.88
CA LYS A 94 9.74 0.65 28.37
C LYS A 94 10.02 0.53 29.88
N THR A 95 9.30 -0.31 30.60
CA THR A 95 9.48 -0.51 32.06
C THR A 95 9.78 -1.97 32.42
N SER A 96 10.85 -2.53 31.86
CA SER A 96 11.36 -3.85 32.26
C SER A 96 12.88 -4.01 32.16
N ASP A 97 13.64 -2.95 32.43
CA ASP A 97 15.08 -3.05 32.74
C ASP A 97 15.43 -2.04 33.84
N GLY A 98 15.64 -2.53 35.07
CA GLY A 98 15.70 -1.70 36.29
C GLY A 98 16.14 -2.49 37.52
N LYS A 99 17.42 -2.88 37.54
CA LYS A 99 18.07 -3.75 38.53
C LYS A 99 18.09 -3.15 39.95
N LYS A 100 17.58 -3.84 40.98
CA LYS A 100 17.86 -3.58 42.41
C LYS A 100 18.09 -4.85 43.24
N GLN A 101 19.07 -4.78 44.15
CA GLN A 101 19.38 -5.72 45.24
C GLN A 101 18.57 -5.33 46.51
N LYS A 102 18.42 -6.07 47.62
CA LYS A 102 18.88 -7.38 48.18
C LYS A 102 17.93 -7.67 49.40
N PRO A 103 18.15 -8.66 50.30
CA PRO A 103 18.75 -10.00 50.24
C PRO A 103 17.77 -11.11 50.77
N GLY A 104 18.23 -12.36 50.94
CA GLY A 104 17.72 -13.23 52.05
C GLY A 104 16.99 -14.55 51.70
N SER A 105 17.70 -15.67 51.84
CA SER A 105 17.26 -17.01 52.30
C SER A 105 15.94 -17.66 51.80
N GLY A 106 16.03 -18.88 51.24
CA GLY A 106 14.91 -19.83 51.21
C GLY A 106 14.96 -20.88 50.09
N LYS A 107 15.51 -22.08 50.35
CA LYS A 107 15.46 -23.22 49.40
C LYS A 107 14.04 -23.81 49.33
N LYS A 108 13.53 -24.12 48.14
CA LYS A 108 12.86 -25.42 47.84
C LYS A 108 12.63 -25.64 46.33
N GLN A 109 12.82 -26.88 45.90
CA GLN A 109 12.62 -27.35 44.53
C GLN A 109 11.12 -27.48 44.20
N LYS A 110 10.76 -27.37 42.91
CA LYS A 110 9.77 -28.29 42.31
C LYS A 110 9.96 -28.41 40.79
N GLN A 111 9.85 -29.64 40.31
CA GLN A 111 10.04 -30.01 38.91
C GLN A 111 8.96 -29.39 38.02
N LYS A 112 9.30 -29.09 36.75
CA LYS A 112 8.32 -28.92 35.68
C LYS A 112 8.47 -30.04 34.66
N HIS A 113 7.41 -30.82 34.50
CA HIS A 113 7.30 -31.84 33.46
C HIS A 113 7.40 -31.21 32.07
N LYS A 114 7.99 -31.97 31.13
CA LYS A 114 7.78 -31.76 29.70
C LYS A 114 6.34 -32.19 29.35
N THR A 115 5.59 -31.32 28.67
CA THR A 115 4.58 -31.75 27.71
C THR A 115 4.80 -30.94 26.44
N GLY A 116 5.00 -31.66 25.33
CA GLY A 116 5.33 -31.03 24.05
C GLY A 116 4.10 -30.43 23.39
N SER A 117 4.30 -29.30 22.70
CA SER A 117 3.52 -28.99 21.51
C SER A 117 4.49 -28.42 20.47
N GLU A 118 4.93 -29.28 19.56
CA GLU A 118 5.79 -28.90 18.44
C GLU A 118 5.03 -27.95 17.51
N LYS A 119 5.09 -26.65 17.77
CA LYS A 119 4.80 -25.65 16.74
C LYS A 119 5.95 -25.67 15.75
N LYS A 120 5.90 -26.60 14.78
CA LYS A 120 6.67 -26.57 13.54
C LYS A 120 6.31 -25.29 12.78
N GLN A 121 6.95 -24.19 13.16
CA GLN A 121 7.00 -23.01 12.32
C GLN A 121 7.79 -23.40 11.07
N ASN A 122 7.07 -23.63 9.98
CA ASN A 122 7.65 -23.60 8.64
C ASN A 122 8.11 -22.17 8.34
N GLN A 123 9.19 -21.76 8.98
CA GLN A 123 10.00 -20.64 8.53
C GLN A 123 10.64 -21.08 7.22
N ARG A 124 9.93 -20.87 6.11
CA ARG A 124 10.58 -20.74 4.81
C ARG A 124 11.65 -19.67 4.99
N LYS A 125 12.92 -20.06 5.04
CA LYS A 125 14.05 -19.13 5.02
C LYS A 125 13.88 -18.33 3.73
N GLY A 126 13.40 -17.09 3.85
CA GLY A 126 13.22 -16.23 2.70
C GLY A 126 14.57 -16.02 2.04
N THR A 127 14.65 -16.27 0.73
CA THR A 127 15.79 -15.88 -0.08
C THR A 127 16.05 -14.40 0.11
N ASP A 128 17.32 -14.00 0.23
CA ASP A 128 17.64 -12.58 0.37
C ASP A 128 17.23 -11.82 -0.91
N PRO A 129 16.53 -10.67 -0.82
CA PRO A 129 16.04 -9.96 -2.00
C PRO A 129 17.14 -9.54 -2.98
N PHE A 130 18.38 -9.32 -2.53
CA PHE A 130 19.48 -9.00 -3.43
C PHE A 130 19.90 -10.22 -4.26
N THR A 131 19.98 -11.40 -3.64
CA THR A 131 20.21 -12.67 -4.37
C THR A 131 19.12 -12.93 -5.40
N GLU A 132 17.86 -12.63 -5.07
CA GLU A 132 16.74 -12.79 -6.01
C GLU A 132 16.80 -11.79 -7.17
N LEU A 133 17.06 -10.50 -6.91
CA LEU A 133 17.27 -9.49 -7.96
C LEU A 133 18.45 -9.85 -8.88
N THR A 134 19.56 -10.34 -8.29
CA THR A 134 20.73 -10.80 -9.04
C THR A 134 20.38 -11.98 -9.96
N ALA A 135 19.65 -12.98 -9.45
CA ALA A 135 19.20 -14.13 -10.24
C ALA A 135 18.21 -13.76 -11.37
N LEU A 136 17.54 -12.61 -11.27
CA LEU A 136 16.69 -12.06 -12.33
C LEU A 136 17.44 -11.16 -13.33
N GLY A 137 18.76 -10.98 -13.18
CA GLY A 137 19.58 -10.10 -14.03
C GLY A 137 19.36 -8.60 -13.78
N LEU A 138 18.89 -8.23 -12.59
CA LEU A 138 18.55 -6.84 -12.23
C LEU A 138 19.62 -6.17 -11.34
N GLU A 139 20.77 -6.82 -11.14
CA GLU A 139 21.94 -6.24 -10.48
C GLU A 139 23.14 -6.30 -11.46
N PRO A 140 23.83 -5.20 -11.76
CA PRO A 140 23.58 -3.85 -11.25
C PRO A 140 22.21 -3.29 -11.71
N PRO A 141 21.60 -2.37 -10.94
CA PRO A 141 20.28 -1.84 -11.24
C PRO A 141 20.27 -1.13 -12.60
N PRO A 142 19.27 -1.39 -13.47
CA PRO A 142 19.13 -0.65 -14.73
C PRO A 142 19.03 0.86 -14.50
N ASP A 143 19.57 1.64 -15.43
CA ASP A 143 19.51 3.10 -15.39
C ASP A 143 18.07 3.62 -15.66
N MET A 144 17.80 4.83 -15.20
CA MET A 144 16.50 5.49 -15.34
C MET A 144 16.12 5.70 -16.82
N PRO A 145 14.91 5.27 -17.26
CA PRO A 145 14.44 5.49 -18.62
C PRO A 145 14.32 6.98 -18.97
N GLN A 146 14.59 7.33 -20.23
CA GLN A 146 14.67 8.74 -20.67
C GLN A 146 13.37 9.53 -20.41
N ALA A 147 12.20 8.89 -20.50
CA ALA A 147 10.93 9.55 -20.19
C ALA A 147 10.85 10.07 -18.74
N PHE A 148 11.44 9.37 -17.78
CA PHE A 148 11.53 9.83 -16.38
C PHE A 148 12.58 10.94 -16.23
N LYS A 149 13.74 10.82 -16.90
CA LYS A 149 14.76 11.89 -16.92
C LYS A 149 14.15 13.20 -17.43
N ASN A 150 13.51 13.17 -18.59
CA ASN A 150 12.81 14.32 -19.17
C ASN A 150 11.70 14.86 -18.24
N ARG A 151 10.93 13.98 -17.59
CA ARG A 151 9.86 14.40 -16.66
C ARG A 151 10.40 15.07 -15.41
N ILE A 152 11.53 14.61 -14.87
CA ILE A 152 12.23 15.22 -13.74
C ILE A 152 12.85 16.55 -14.15
N GLU A 153 13.51 16.62 -15.31
CA GLU A 153 14.09 17.85 -15.85
C GLU A 153 13.02 18.94 -16.08
N ASN A 154 11.87 18.58 -16.64
CA ASN A 154 10.71 19.48 -16.79
C ASN A 154 10.13 19.99 -15.46
N LEU A 155 10.42 19.33 -14.34
CA LEU A 155 10.08 19.78 -12.99
C LEU A 155 11.20 20.64 -12.36
N GLY A 156 12.28 20.95 -13.08
CA GLY A 156 13.48 21.59 -12.53
C GLY A 156 14.25 20.67 -11.57
N GLY A 157 14.19 19.36 -11.81
CA GLY A 157 14.75 18.32 -10.95
C GLY A 157 16.24 18.06 -11.19
N THR A 158 16.99 17.95 -10.10
CA THR A 158 18.46 17.75 -10.04
C THR A 158 18.81 16.67 -9.01
N ASP A 159 20.11 16.36 -8.82
CA ASP A 159 20.61 15.42 -7.80
C ASP A 159 19.89 14.05 -7.79
N ILE A 160 19.73 13.47 -8.98
CA ILE A 160 18.99 12.21 -9.19
C ILE A 160 19.79 11.04 -8.60
N LYS A 161 19.19 10.33 -7.64
CA LYS A 161 19.83 9.21 -6.90
C LYS A 161 18.89 8.02 -6.77
N LEU A 162 19.40 6.81 -7.01
CA LEU A 162 18.65 5.56 -6.79
C LEU A 162 18.55 5.29 -5.29
N VAL A 163 17.33 5.40 -4.73
CA VAL A 163 17.08 5.14 -3.32
C VAL A 163 17.01 3.65 -3.05
N THR A 164 16.22 2.90 -3.81
CA THR A 164 16.08 1.44 -3.63
C THR A 164 15.54 0.74 -4.88
N GLN A 165 15.83 -0.55 -5.03
CA GLN A 165 15.16 -1.46 -5.96
C GLN A 165 14.57 -2.61 -5.15
N LYS A 166 13.29 -2.92 -5.36
CA LYS A 166 12.59 -3.95 -4.58
C LYS A 166 11.42 -4.55 -5.34
N PHE A 167 11.10 -5.79 -4.99
CA PHE A 167 9.80 -6.39 -5.26
C PHE A 167 8.70 -5.63 -4.50
N ILE A 168 7.59 -5.35 -5.18
CA ILE A 168 6.35 -4.89 -4.56
C ILE A 168 5.80 -6.03 -3.67
N LYS A 169 5.67 -5.77 -2.37
CA LYS A 169 5.16 -6.77 -1.42
C LYS A 169 3.63 -6.72 -1.40
N PRO A 170 2.93 -7.84 -1.10
CA PRO A 170 1.48 -7.83 -0.92
C PRO A 170 0.99 -6.83 0.14
N THR A 171 1.83 -6.52 1.15
CA THR A 171 1.55 -5.49 2.16
C THR A 171 1.59 -4.07 1.62
N ASP A 172 2.36 -3.83 0.55
CA ASP A 172 2.42 -2.52 -0.11
C ASP A 172 1.16 -2.31 -0.98
N LEU A 173 0.60 -3.37 -1.58
CA LEU A 173 -0.62 -3.29 -2.39
C LEU A 173 -1.92 -3.39 -1.57
N ASN A 174 -1.85 -3.67 -0.28
CA ASN A 174 -3.03 -3.88 0.56
C ASN A 174 -3.78 -2.55 0.78
N PRO A 175 -5.05 -2.40 0.32
CA PRO A 175 -5.80 -1.15 0.45
C PRO A 175 -6.06 -0.73 1.91
N GLY A 176 -6.05 -1.68 2.85
CA GLY A 176 -6.17 -1.41 4.29
C GLY A 176 -4.89 -0.88 4.94
N HIS A 177 -3.73 -1.01 4.28
CA HIS A 177 -2.47 -0.43 4.75
C HIS A 177 -2.13 0.92 4.10
N ASN A 178 -2.58 1.16 2.86
CA ASN A 178 -2.42 2.44 2.15
C ASN A 178 -0.99 3.01 2.21
N ARG A 179 0.02 2.15 2.01
CA ARG A 179 1.43 2.54 2.14
C ARG A 179 2.38 1.71 1.28
N LEU A 180 3.48 2.34 0.84
CA LEU A 180 4.67 1.67 0.32
C LEU A 180 5.79 1.73 1.35
N SER A 181 6.47 0.61 1.61
CA SER A 181 7.56 0.53 2.58
C SER A 181 8.95 0.35 1.93
N MET A 182 9.93 1.14 2.36
CA MET A 182 11.34 1.10 1.95
C MET A 182 12.21 0.85 3.18
N THR A 183 12.56 -0.40 3.45
CA THR A 183 13.38 -0.77 4.61
C THR A 183 14.79 -0.19 4.49
N LEU A 184 15.36 0.38 5.56
CA LEU A 184 16.67 1.05 5.52
C LEU A 184 17.82 0.15 5.02
N LYS A 185 17.75 -1.17 5.26
CA LYS A 185 18.71 -2.15 4.72
C LYS A 185 18.74 -2.24 3.19
N GLN A 186 17.70 -1.77 2.51
CA GLN A 186 17.57 -1.77 1.06
C GLN A 186 17.81 -0.37 0.45
N VAL A 187 18.14 0.63 1.27
CA VAL A 187 18.42 2.00 0.82
C VAL A 187 19.88 2.09 0.38
N ARG A 188 20.11 2.59 -0.84
CA ARG A 188 21.42 2.61 -1.51
C ARG A 188 22.14 3.96 -1.45
N SER A 189 21.42 5.06 -1.20
CA SER A 189 21.97 6.41 -1.22
C SER A 189 21.50 7.27 -0.03
N LYS A 190 22.35 8.19 0.45
CA LYS A 190 21.92 9.31 1.33
C LYS A 190 21.14 10.32 0.48
N PHE A 191 19.82 10.17 0.43
CA PHE A 191 18.92 11.06 -0.32
C PHE A 191 18.37 12.22 0.51
N LEU A 192 18.39 12.13 1.84
CA LEU A 192 17.89 13.14 2.76
C LEU A 192 18.97 14.17 3.11
N SER A 193 18.55 15.43 3.28
CA SER A 193 19.31 16.42 4.03
C SER A 193 19.25 16.12 5.54
N GLU A 194 20.08 16.78 6.33
CA GLU A 194 20.18 16.51 7.77
C GLU A 194 18.92 16.98 8.51
N ALA A 195 18.42 18.17 8.18
CA ALA A 195 17.14 18.67 8.68
C ALA A 195 15.93 17.78 8.28
N GLU A 196 15.96 17.16 7.11
CA GLU A 196 14.92 16.22 6.68
C GLU A 196 14.98 14.89 7.46
N ASP A 197 16.18 14.32 7.65
CA ASP A 197 16.32 13.10 8.45
C ASP A 197 15.98 13.34 9.92
N GLU A 198 16.26 14.53 10.47
CA GLU A 198 15.80 14.94 11.81
C GLU A 198 14.28 15.06 11.91
N LYS A 199 13.61 15.76 10.98
CA LYS A 199 12.13 15.79 10.91
C LYS A 199 11.53 14.38 10.87
N LEU A 200 12.12 13.49 10.09
CA LEU A 200 11.68 12.10 9.98
C LEU A 200 11.98 11.26 11.24
N LYS A 201 13.13 11.45 11.91
CA LYS A 201 13.44 10.87 13.23
C LYS A 201 12.45 11.32 14.30
N ASN A 202 12.00 12.57 14.23
CA ASN A 202 11.02 13.17 15.15
C ASN A 202 9.56 12.84 14.81
N ASN A 203 9.31 11.89 13.89
CA ASN A 203 7.99 11.46 13.41
C ASN A 203 7.13 12.55 12.73
N GLN A 204 7.67 13.73 12.44
CA GLN A 204 6.90 14.85 11.88
C GLN A 204 6.45 14.60 10.44
N GLY A 205 7.17 13.75 9.70
CA GLY A 205 6.88 13.46 8.30
C GLY A 205 7.13 14.68 7.39
N MET A 206 6.85 14.51 6.09
CA MET A 206 6.79 15.60 5.12
C MET A 206 6.04 15.17 3.87
N ASP A 207 5.35 16.11 3.23
CA ASP A 207 4.76 15.88 1.91
C ASP A 207 5.83 16.11 0.82
N VAL A 208 5.92 15.16 -0.11
CA VAL A 208 6.88 15.15 -1.21
C VAL A 208 6.15 14.84 -2.52
N ILE A 209 6.69 15.31 -3.65
CA ILE A 209 6.17 14.93 -4.95
C ILE A 209 6.66 13.53 -5.35
N LEU A 210 5.82 12.80 -6.08
CA LEU A 210 6.14 11.50 -6.67
C LEU A 210 5.75 11.52 -8.15
N VAL A 211 6.72 11.32 -9.04
CA VAL A 211 6.48 10.92 -10.42
C VAL A 211 6.08 9.45 -10.40
N GLU A 212 4.81 9.19 -10.72
CA GLU A 212 4.22 7.85 -10.83
C GLU A 212 4.81 7.07 -12.02
N PRO A 213 4.68 5.73 -12.05
CA PRO A 213 5.06 4.93 -13.21
C PRO A 213 4.44 5.37 -14.55
N CYS A 214 3.22 5.92 -14.52
CA CYS A 214 2.53 6.53 -15.66
C CYS A 214 2.99 7.96 -16.01
N LEU A 215 4.06 8.46 -15.37
CA LEU A 215 4.64 9.81 -15.52
C LEU A 215 3.77 10.96 -14.97
N GLU A 216 2.61 10.67 -14.38
CA GLU A 216 1.84 11.66 -13.63
C GLU A 216 2.54 12.07 -12.33
N VAL A 217 2.23 13.27 -11.83
CA VAL A 217 2.86 13.82 -10.61
C VAL A 217 1.84 13.88 -9.48
N SER A 218 2.05 13.04 -8.47
CA SER A 218 1.24 12.96 -7.25
C SER A 218 1.96 13.55 -6.05
N ARG A 219 1.22 13.78 -4.96
CA ARG A 219 1.79 14.12 -3.64
C ARG A 219 1.65 12.95 -2.69
N VAL A 220 2.77 12.50 -2.11
CA VAL A 220 2.78 11.45 -1.08
C VAL A 220 3.34 11.99 0.21
N HIS A 221 2.83 11.49 1.32
CA HIS A 221 3.37 11.84 2.63
C HIS A 221 4.45 10.81 3.02
N LEU A 222 5.67 11.26 3.24
CA LEU A 222 6.83 10.46 3.61
C LEU A 222 7.03 10.49 5.13
N THR A 223 7.04 9.32 5.77
CA THR A 223 7.42 9.14 7.20
C THR A 223 8.52 8.08 7.36
N LYS A 224 9.11 8.00 8.56
CA LYS A 224 10.11 6.99 8.92
C LYS A 224 9.63 6.23 10.16
N TRP A 225 9.31 4.94 10.02
CA TRP A 225 8.70 4.14 11.07
C TRP A 225 9.53 2.88 11.38
N LEU A 226 9.40 2.34 12.60
CA LEU A 226 9.94 1.02 12.94
C LEU A 226 8.95 -0.07 12.50
N ILE A 227 9.34 -0.91 11.54
CA ILE A 227 8.52 -2.00 10.99
C ILE A 227 9.28 -3.32 11.21
N GLY A 228 8.72 -4.23 12.00
CA GLY A 228 9.31 -5.57 12.22
C GLY A 228 10.73 -5.53 12.79
N GLY A 229 11.05 -4.54 13.63
CA GLY A 229 12.39 -4.37 14.21
C GLY A 229 13.42 -3.68 13.31
N SER A 230 13.04 -3.23 12.11
CA SER A 230 13.90 -2.41 11.25
C SER A 230 13.21 -1.10 10.87
N PHE A 231 13.95 0.00 10.84
CA PHE A 231 13.39 1.26 10.34
C PHE A 231 13.11 1.16 8.84
N ALA A 232 12.04 1.78 8.40
CA ALA A 232 11.66 1.93 7.00
C ALA A 232 11.16 3.35 6.73
N TYR A 233 11.50 3.88 5.57
CA TYR A 233 10.80 5.01 5.00
C TYR A 233 9.47 4.52 4.41
N VAL A 234 8.42 5.32 4.54
CA VAL A 234 7.05 4.92 4.21
C VAL A 234 6.36 6.06 3.46
N PHE A 235 5.88 5.80 2.24
CA PHE A 235 4.91 6.67 1.59
C PHE A 235 3.51 6.28 2.07
N LYS A 236 2.69 7.24 2.48
CA LYS A 236 1.31 7.05 2.96
C LYS A 236 0.34 8.06 2.34
N THR A 237 -0.91 8.06 2.80
CA THR A 237 -2.00 8.97 2.42
C THR A 237 -2.58 8.71 1.02
N GLN A 238 -1.85 9.00 -0.06
CA GLN A 238 -2.36 8.87 -1.44
C GLN A 238 -1.98 7.55 -2.14
N TRP A 239 -1.23 6.68 -1.47
CA TRP A 239 -0.65 5.47 -2.07
C TRP A 239 -1.68 4.55 -2.75
N ASN A 240 -2.85 4.33 -2.15
CA ASN A 240 -3.94 3.55 -2.76
C ASN A 240 -4.44 4.13 -4.09
N GLN A 241 -4.33 5.43 -4.30
CA GLN A 241 -4.72 6.05 -5.57
C GLN A 241 -3.64 5.82 -6.63
N ILE A 242 -2.37 5.99 -6.26
CA ILE A 242 -1.21 5.65 -7.11
C ILE A 242 -1.26 4.16 -7.54
N VAL A 243 -1.58 3.23 -6.63
CA VAL A 243 -1.78 1.81 -6.97
C VAL A 243 -2.89 1.59 -8.01
N ARG A 244 -3.97 2.37 -7.97
CA ARG A 244 -5.07 2.29 -8.96
C ARG A 244 -4.69 2.91 -10.30
N ASN A 245 -4.02 4.05 -10.27
CA ASN A 245 -3.56 4.76 -11.46
C ASN A 245 -2.55 3.94 -12.30
N ASN A 246 -1.80 3.04 -11.65
CA ASN A 246 -0.72 2.24 -12.24
C ASN A 246 -0.97 0.74 -12.04
N ALA A 247 -2.22 0.28 -12.13
CA ALA A 247 -2.61 -1.10 -11.80
C ALA A 247 -2.02 -2.17 -12.76
N ASP A 248 -1.65 -1.77 -13.98
CA ASP A 248 -0.88 -2.55 -14.96
C ASP A 248 0.55 -2.89 -14.46
N THR A 249 1.09 -2.00 -13.64
CA THR A 249 2.50 -1.94 -13.25
C THR A 249 2.71 -2.33 -11.78
N LEU A 250 1.86 -1.86 -10.87
CA LEU A 250 1.94 -2.10 -9.43
C LEU A 250 1.16 -3.37 -9.06
N LYS A 251 1.66 -4.51 -9.52
CA LYS A 251 1.15 -5.87 -9.26
C LYS A 251 2.10 -6.67 -8.34
N PRO A 252 1.63 -7.74 -7.66
CA PRO A 252 2.49 -8.58 -6.83
C PRO A 252 3.69 -9.10 -7.63
N GLU A 253 4.85 -9.23 -7.00
CA GLU A 253 6.12 -9.66 -7.65
C GLU A 253 6.70 -8.72 -8.72
N ALA A 254 6.03 -7.61 -9.08
CA ALA A 254 6.64 -6.58 -9.92
C ALA A 254 7.87 -5.97 -9.21
N VAL A 255 8.94 -5.72 -9.97
CA VAL A 255 10.14 -5.04 -9.46
C VAL A 255 10.06 -3.57 -9.82
N VAL A 256 10.15 -2.73 -8.79
CA VAL A 256 10.22 -1.27 -8.94
C VAL A 256 11.54 -0.72 -8.43
N GLN A 257 11.99 0.35 -9.06
CA GLN A 257 12.98 1.27 -8.50
C GLN A 257 12.27 2.50 -7.94
N ILE A 258 12.86 3.07 -6.91
CA ILE A 258 12.49 4.38 -6.36
C ILE A 258 13.74 5.24 -6.39
N TRP A 259 13.64 6.37 -7.05
CA TRP A 259 14.69 7.38 -7.18
C TRP A 259 14.27 8.64 -6.43
N SER A 260 15.22 9.38 -5.89
CA SER A 260 15.03 10.71 -5.33
C SER A 260 15.63 11.76 -6.26
N PHE A 261 15.10 12.98 -6.22
CA PHE A 261 15.66 14.15 -6.88
C PHE A 261 15.33 15.43 -6.09
N ARG A 262 15.92 16.55 -6.49
CA ARG A 262 15.82 17.86 -5.84
C ARG A 262 15.23 18.90 -6.77
N VAL A 263 14.16 19.57 -6.34
CA VAL A 263 13.40 20.54 -7.14
C VAL A 263 13.62 21.97 -6.65
N GLY A 264 13.93 22.86 -7.59
CA GLY A 264 13.95 24.31 -7.37
C GLY A 264 15.04 24.80 -6.42
N PRO A 265 15.08 26.12 -6.14
CA PRO A 265 16.13 26.74 -5.34
C PRO A 265 16.12 26.30 -3.87
N GLU A 266 14.96 25.90 -3.34
CA GLU A 266 14.81 25.35 -1.99
C GLU A 266 15.27 23.90 -1.87
N SER A 267 15.70 23.25 -2.97
CA SER A 267 16.12 21.85 -3.02
C SER A 267 15.08 20.89 -2.44
N GLN A 268 13.81 21.10 -2.81
CA GLN A 268 12.69 20.31 -2.28
C GLN A 268 12.81 18.84 -2.73
N LEU A 269 12.60 17.90 -1.79
CA LEU A 269 12.72 16.48 -2.07
C LEU A 269 11.55 15.97 -2.91
N GLY A 270 11.87 15.40 -4.07
CA GLY A 270 10.95 14.67 -4.95
C GLY A 270 11.39 13.21 -5.15
N PHE A 271 10.48 12.37 -5.61
CA PHE A 271 10.74 10.97 -5.94
C PHE A 271 10.19 10.60 -7.31
N ALA A 272 10.77 9.57 -7.93
CA ALA A 272 10.23 8.91 -9.11
C ALA A 272 10.17 7.39 -8.88
N MET A 273 9.08 6.76 -9.31
CA MET A 273 8.90 5.31 -9.19
C MET A 273 8.77 4.67 -10.58
N ILE A 274 9.64 3.69 -10.85
CA ILE A 274 9.85 3.12 -12.19
C ILE A 274 9.65 1.61 -12.13
N LYS A 275 8.87 1.05 -13.07
CA LYS A 275 8.81 -0.40 -13.28
C LYS A 275 10.09 -0.86 -13.98
N VAL A 276 10.76 -1.85 -13.40
CA VAL A 276 11.92 -2.51 -14.02
C VAL A 276 11.54 -3.85 -14.63
N LYS A 277 10.63 -4.59 -13.97
CA LYS A 277 10.20 -5.90 -14.42
C LYS A 277 8.75 -6.16 -14.04
N ASP A 278 7.98 -6.69 -14.98
CA ASP A 278 6.66 -7.25 -14.71
C ASP A 278 6.75 -8.51 -13.85
N ALA A 279 5.72 -8.74 -13.04
CA ALA A 279 5.45 -10.06 -12.48
C ALA A 279 5.44 -11.09 -13.62
N LYS A 280 5.96 -12.30 -13.38
CA LYS A 280 5.95 -13.35 -14.40
C LYS A 280 4.50 -13.57 -14.85
N GLU A 281 4.19 -13.20 -16.09
CA GLU A 281 2.98 -13.71 -16.71
C GLU A 281 3.12 -15.23 -16.72
N VAL A 282 2.13 -15.90 -16.15
CA VAL A 282 2.02 -17.35 -16.27
C VAL A 282 1.74 -17.58 -17.74
N SER A 283 2.78 -17.95 -18.48
CA SER A 283 2.66 -18.35 -19.87
C SER A 283 1.63 -19.48 -19.92
N GLU A 284 0.47 -19.18 -20.50
CA GLU A 284 -0.55 -20.19 -20.76
C GLU A 284 0.10 -21.26 -21.64
N ILE A 285 0.22 -22.46 -21.08
CA ILE A 285 0.73 -23.63 -21.81
C ILE A 285 -0.41 -24.08 -22.70
N ASN A 286 -0.23 -23.91 -24.01
CA ASN A 286 -1.11 -24.46 -25.06
C ASN A 286 -1.21 -25.99 -24.97
#